data_AF-A0AA36H127-F1
#
_entry.id   AF-A0AA36H127-F1
#
_cell.length_a   1.000
_cell.length_b   1.000
_cell.length_c   1.000
_cell.angle_alpha   90.00
_cell.angle_beta   90.00
_cell.angle_gamma   90.00
#
_symmetry.space_group_name_H-M   'P 1'
#
loop_
_entity.id
_entity.type
_entity.pdbx_description
1 polymer ?
#
loop_
_entity_poly.entity_id
_entity_poly.type
_entity_poly.pdbx_seq_one_letter_code
_entity_poly.pdbx_strand_id
1 'polypeptide(L)'
;MMGTSTALAVLIFTTCKVVYLTSTWSDFMHDSDGIDNALSISVPLETTGDGYKHKISIGSNNQNFDVMVTLSSSMLWVPRIGCTGVGSRKQFNSTQSTSFTRDGRPWKQKSNGGTINGELGNDVATIRGSASQQLKPRCTFGMATSISGDIKMTVDGVLGLAPSNDSSNPTPIKPFISQLIETKGLLNSPMFTIFLSQQSGSNAGSVTYGSRNAITARQRHRLCYPSQTPTNLR
;
A
#
# COMPACT_ATOMS: atom_id res chain seq x y z
N MET A 1 4.19 -27.50 -19.93
CA MET A 1 2.92 -27.05 -19.30
C MET A 1 3.28 -26.01 -18.25
N MET A 2 2.79 -24.78 -18.42
CA MET A 2 3.22 -23.59 -17.68
C MET A 2 2.82 -23.65 -16.21
N GLY A 3 3.79 -23.44 -15.32
CA GLY A 3 3.59 -23.36 -13.88
C GLY A 3 2.83 -22.10 -13.48
N THR A 4 1.87 -22.27 -12.56
CA THR A 4 1.05 -21.21 -11.97
C THR A 4 1.81 -20.49 -10.86
N SER A 5 2.63 -19.50 -11.22
CA SER A 5 3.25 -18.62 -10.22
C SER A 5 2.29 -17.47 -9.85
N THR A 6 1.66 -17.57 -8.69
CA THR A 6 1.02 -16.45 -7.97
C THR A 6 2.07 -15.80 -7.05
N ALA A 7 2.30 -14.49 -7.19
CA ALA A 7 3.21 -13.76 -6.29
C ALA A 7 2.42 -13.22 -5.08
N LEU A 8 2.75 -13.71 -3.89
CA LEU A 8 2.25 -13.22 -2.61
C LEU A 8 3.42 -12.61 -1.85
N ALA A 9 3.37 -11.32 -1.53
CA ALA A 9 4.36 -10.67 -0.68
C ALA A 9 3.74 -10.45 0.70
N VAL A 10 4.30 -11.09 1.72
CA VAL A 10 3.89 -10.93 3.13
C VAL A 10 4.98 -10.16 3.84
N LEU A 11 4.70 -8.94 4.32
CA LEU A 11 5.63 -8.19 5.18
C LEU A 11 5.14 -8.21 6.63
N ILE A 12 5.88 -8.92 7.48
CA ILE A 12 5.62 -9.03 8.92
C ILE A 12 6.61 -8.14 9.67
N PHE A 13 6.13 -7.13 10.40
CA PHE A 13 6.98 -6.31 11.27
C PHE A 13 6.96 -6.85 12.70
N THR A 14 7.71 -7.93 12.93
CA THR A 14 8.12 -8.31 14.28
C THR A 14 9.61 -7.99 14.39
N THR A 15 9.96 -6.89 15.06
CA THR A 15 11.33 -6.46 15.39
C THR A 15 12.37 -6.64 14.25
N CYS A 16 12.59 -5.58 13.47
CA CYS A 16 13.75 -5.42 12.57
C CYS A 16 14.08 -6.54 11.55
N LYS A 17 13.11 -7.36 11.11
CA LYS A 17 13.32 -8.27 9.97
C LYS A 17 12.22 -8.11 8.93
N VAL A 18 12.61 -7.67 7.73
CA VAL A 18 11.81 -7.82 6.51
C VAL A 18 11.99 -9.25 6.03
N VAL A 19 10.94 -10.06 6.03
CA VAL A 19 10.99 -11.43 5.50
C VAL A 19 10.37 -11.43 4.11
N TYR A 20 11.18 -11.65 3.07
CA TYR A 20 10.69 -11.98 1.73
C TYR A 20 10.51 -13.49 1.67
N LEU A 21 9.27 -13.98 1.76
CA LEU A 21 9.00 -15.40 1.54
C LEU A 21 8.81 -15.63 0.04
N THR A 22 9.83 -16.20 -0.60
CA THR A 22 9.75 -16.79 -1.95
C THR A 22 9.62 -18.31 -1.93
N SER A 23 9.48 -18.92 -0.75
CA SER A 23 9.40 -20.38 -0.55
C SER A 23 8.03 -20.86 -0.04
N THR A 24 7.84 -22.18 -0.11
CA THR A 24 6.57 -22.91 -0.23
C THR A 24 5.52 -22.64 0.86
N TRP A 25 4.29 -22.49 0.36
CA TRP A 25 3.06 -22.01 0.98
C TRP A 25 2.48 -22.83 2.16
N SER A 26 2.96 -24.04 2.42
CA SER A 26 2.33 -24.99 3.37
C SER A 26 2.50 -24.57 4.82
N ASP A 27 3.68 -24.09 5.19
CA ASP A 27 4.05 -23.95 6.60
C ASP A 27 3.51 -22.64 7.20
N PHE A 28 3.19 -21.65 6.36
CA PHE A 28 2.61 -20.37 6.79
C PHE A 28 1.09 -20.43 7.05
N MET A 29 0.41 -21.44 6.51
CA MET A 29 -1.04 -21.61 6.57
C MET A 29 -1.53 -22.43 7.77
N HIS A 30 -0.62 -23.12 8.48
CA HIS A 30 -0.99 -24.00 9.60
C HIS A 30 -1.43 -23.26 10.89
N ASP A 31 -1.53 -21.93 10.85
CA ASP A 31 -1.93 -21.10 12.00
C ASP A 31 -3.21 -20.31 11.70
N SER A 32 -4.19 -20.97 11.06
CA SER A 32 -5.46 -20.38 10.61
C SER A 32 -6.52 -20.21 11.70
N ASP A 33 -6.24 -20.60 12.94
CA ASP A 33 -7.28 -20.82 13.94
C ASP A 33 -7.58 -19.59 14.84
N GLY A 34 -7.10 -18.40 14.50
CA GLY A 34 -7.24 -17.24 15.40
C GLY A 34 -7.22 -15.84 14.79
N ILE A 35 -7.49 -15.64 13.50
CA ILE A 35 -7.52 -14.28 12.93
C ILE A 35 -8.90 -13.64 13.14
N ASP A 36 -8.98 -12.81 14.18
CA ASP A 36 -10.12 -11.95 14.44
C ASP A 36 -10.27 -10.93 13.29
N ASN A 37 -11.36 -11.02 12.51
CA ASN A 37 -11.56 -10.27 11.25
C ASN A 37 -12.05 -8.82 11.47
N ALA A 38 -12.17 -8.36 12.71
CA ALA A 38 -12.84 -7.11 13.04
C ALA A 38 -12.05 -5.84 12.64
N LEU A 39 -10.70 -5.87 12.64
CA LEU A 39 -9.84 -4.71 12.31
C LEU A 39 -8.79 -5.02 11.22
N SER A 40 -9.05 -6.02 10.38
CA SER A 40 -8.32 -6.21 9.13
C SER A 40 -9.08 -5.55 7.99
N ILE A 41 -8.35 -4.98 7.03
CA ILE A 41 -8.95 -4.34 5.87
C ILE A 41 -8.28 -4.82 4.59
N SER A 42 -9.06 -5.36 3.66
CA SER A 42 -8.58 -5.74 2.34
C SER A 42 -8.97 -4.68 1.32
N VAL A 43 -7.96 -4.06 0.71
CA VAL A 43 -8.11 -2.97 -0.27
C VAL A 43 -7.88 -3.54 -1.66
N PRO A 44 -8.87 -3.51 -2.57
CA PRO A 44 -8.68 -4.01 -3.92
C PRO A 44 -7.69 -3.15 -4.70
N LEU A 45 -6.89 -3.81 -5.54
CA LEU A 45 -5.96 -3.17 -6.47
C LEU A 45 -6.53 -3.22 -7.89
N GLU A 46 -6.33 -2.13 -8.62
CA GLU A 46 -6.63 -2.03 -10.05
C GLU A 46 -5.31 -1.94 -10.83
N THR A 47 -5.20 -2.61 -11.98
CA THR A 47 -4.03 -2.40 -12.85
C THR A 47 -4.11 -1.05 -13.54
N THR A 48 -2.95 -0.45 -13.75
CA THR A 48 -2.69 0.67 -14.65
C THR A 48 -1.70 0.21 -15.73
N GLY A 49 -1.42 1.06 -16.73
CA GLY A 49 -0.33 0.79 -17.67
C GLY A 49 1.05 0.67 -17.01
N ASP A 50 1.21 1.22 -15.81
CA ASP A 50 2.51 1.44 -15.16
C ASP A 50 2.64 0.75 -13.78
N GLY A 51 1.64 -0.06 -13.36
CA GLY A 51 1.62 -0.72 -12.05
C GLY A 51 0.23 -0.91 -11.46
N TYR A 52 0.13 -0.97 -10.13
CA TYR A 52 -1.13 -1.21 -9.40
C TYR A 52 -1.54 0.03 -8.60
N LYS A 53 -2.81 0.42 -8.72
CA LYS A 53 -3.37 1.56 -8.00
C LYS A 53 -4.49 1.14 -7.07
N HIS A 54 -4.80 2.01 -6.11
CA HIS A 54 -6.09 2.01 -5.43
C HIS A 54 -6.51 3.45 -5.10
N LYS A 55 -7.77 3.61 -4.68
CA LYS A 55 -8.32 4.89 -4.25
C LYS A 55 -8.06 5.17 -2.78
N ILE A 56 -7.67 6.39 -2.47
CA ILE A 56 -7.65 6.94 -1.11
C ILE A 56 -8.43 8.25 -1.07
N SER A 57 -8.80 8.69 0.11
CA SER A 57 -9.20 10.09 0.30
C SER A 57 -8.40 10.77 1.40
N ILE A 58 -8.16 12.08 1.26
CA ILE A 58 -7.42 12.87 2.24
C ILE A 58 -8.27 14.07 2.66
N GLY A 59 -8.26 14.38 3.95
CA GLY A 59 -8.97 15.51 4.54
C GLY A 59 -10.38 15.21 5.04
N SER A 60 -10.90 16.09 5.89
CA SER A 60 -12.24 15.95 6.47
C SER A 60 -13.36 15.99 5.43
N ASN A 61 -13.10 16.57 4.26
CA ASN A 61 -14.00 16.60 3.10
C ASN A 61 -13.81 15.42 2.13
N ASN A 62 -12.96 14.43 2.43
CA ASN A 62 -12.72 13.24 1.61
C ASN A 62 -12.30 13.53 0.15
N GLN A 63 -11.25 14.32 -0.06
CA GLN A 63 -10.72 14.56 -1.41
C GLN A 63 -10.11 13.27 -1.96
N ASN A 64 -10.64 12.75 -3.07
CA ASN A 64 -10.30 11.42 -3.59
C ASN A 64 -9.13 11.45 -4.57
N PHE A 65 -8.18 10.53 -4.39
CA PHE A 65 -7.01 10.37 -5.24
C PHE A 65 -6.83 8.91 -5.66
N ASP A 66 -6.47 8.71 -6.92
CA ASP A 66 -5.91 7.44 -7.39
C ASP A 66 -4.40 7.46 -7.06
N VAL A 67 -3.92 6.49 -6.29
CA VAL A 67 -2.50 6.42 -5.91
C VAL A 67 -1.88 5.10 -6.36
N MET A 68 -0.67 5.18 -6.92
CA MET A 68 0.14 4.00 -7.21
C MET A 68 0.64 3.40 -5.90
N VAL A 69 0.46 2.10 -5.71
CA VAL A 69 0.99 1.38 -4.56
C VAL A 69 2.38 0.87 -4.90
N THR A 70 3.38 1.21 -4.08
CA THR A 70 4.77 0.81 -4.32
C THR A 70 5.51 0.41 -3.05
N LEU A 71 6.45 -0.54 -3.19
CA LEU A 71 7.41 -0.91 -2.14
C LEU A 71 8.74 -0.17 -2.29
N SER A 72 8.91 0.69 -3.31
CA SER A 72 10.14 1.46 -3.54
C SER A 72 10.15 2.84 -2.86
N SER A 73 9.03 3.25 -2.28
CA SER A 73 8.89 4.49 -1.50
C SER A 73 8.21 4.17 -0.19
N SER A 74 8.41 5.01 0.82
CA SER A 74 7.84 4.86 2.16
C SER A 74 6.74 5.87 2.48
N MET A 75 6.50 6.86 1.61
CA MET A 75 5.62 7.98 1.92
C MET A 75 4.38 7.99 1.02
N LEU A 76 3.24 8.42 1.58
CA LEU A 76 2.09 8.89 0.82
C LEU A 76 2.34 10.32 0.33
N TRP A 77 2.20 10.59 -0.96
CA TRP A 77 2.16 11.96 -1.47
C TRP A 77 1.14 12.16 -2.58
N VAL A 78 0.60 13.38 -2.64
CA VAL A 78 -0.28 13.87 -3.71
C VAL A 78 0.11 15.32 -4.07
N PRO A 79 -0.18 15.79 -5.29
CA PRO A 79 -0.02 17.21 -5.63
C PRO A 79 -0.92 18.09 -4.77
N ARG A 80 -0.47 19.29 -4.39
CA ARG A 80 -1.38 20.30 -3.81
C ARG A 80 -1.87 21.30 -4.85
N ILE A 81 -2.92 22.04 -4.52
CA ILE A 81 -3.37 23.19 -5.31
C ILE A 81 -2.19 24.14 -5.56
N GLY A 82 -1.98 24.49 -6.83
CA GLY A 82 -0.89 25.34 -7.30
C GLY A 82 0.42 24.59 -7.57
N CYS A 83 0.40 23.25 -7.62
CA CYS A 83 1.57 22.47 -8.02
C CYS A 83 1.91 22.71 -9.50
N THR A 84 3.18 23.01 -9.80
CA THR A 84 3.66 23.10 -11.19
C THR A 84 3.90 21.72 -11.79
N GLY A 85 3.69 21.56 -13.10
CA GLY A 85 3.89 20.29 -13.81
C GLY A 85 2.91 19.16 -13.44
N VAL A 86 1.75 19.52 -12.89
CA VAL A 86 0.75 18.58 -12.37
C VAL A 86 -0.03 17.83 -13.47
N GLY A 87 -0.11 18.39 -14.69
CA GLY A 87 -0.90 17.82 -15.78
C GLY A 87 -2.38 17.72 -15.40
N SER A 88 -2.99 16.56 -15.64
CA SER A 88 -4.40 16.28 -15.32
C SER A 88 -4.64 15.67 -13.92
N ARG A 89 -3.60 15.56 -13.09
CA ARG A 89 -3.73 14.97 -11.75
C ARG A 89 -4.62 15.82 -10.86
N LYS A 90 -5.37 15.16 -9.98
CA LYS A 90 -6.08 15.82 -8.90
C LYS A 90 -5.10 16.42 -7.91
N GLN A 91 -5.52 17.54 -7.32
CA GLN A 91 -4.74 18.33 -6.39
C GLN A 91 -5.45 18.41 -5.04
N PHE A 92 -4.70 18.21 -3.97
CA PHE A 92 -5.16 18.40 -2.61
C PHE A 92 -5.32 19.89 -2.30
N ASN A 93 -6.52 20.25 -1.88
CA ASN A 93 -6.89 21.56 -1.42
C ASN A 93 -6.96 21.59 0.11
N SER A 94 -5.91 22.10 0.74
CA SER A 94 -5.82 22.22 2.20
C SER A 94 -6.89 23.14 2.79
N THR A 95 -7.40 24.12 2.04
CA THR A 95 -8.41 25.07 2.55
C THR A 95 -9.80 24.46 2.70
N GLN A 96 -10.05 23.31 2.06
CA GLN A 96 -11.32 22.59 2.15
C GLN A 96 -11.32 21.50 3.23
N SER A 97 -10.19 21.26 3.89
CA SER A 97 -10.08 20.27 4.96
C SER A 97 -9.90 20.97 6.31
N THR A 98 -10.93 20.89 7.15
CA THR A 98 -10.89 21.40 8.52
C THR A 98 -9.96 20.60 9.45
N SER A 99 -9.59 19.37 9.07
CA SER A 99 -8.65 18.54 9.84
C SER A 99 -7.19 18.73 9.42
N PHE A 100 -6.94 19.52 8.38
CA PHE A 100 -5.60 19.79 7.86
C PHE A 100 -4.76 20.59 8.87
N THR A 101 -3.49 20.23 8.99
CA THR A 101 -2.49 21.00 9.72
C THR A 101 -1.22 21.05 8.89
N ARG A 102 -0.71 22.27 8.67
CA ARG A 102 0.53 22.46 7.92
C ARG A 102 1.72 22.00 8.77
N ASP A 103 2.54 21.12 8.21
CA ASP A 103 3.86 20.76 8.75
C ASP A 103 4.92 21.67 8.11
N GLY A 104 4.93 21.74 6.77
CA GLY A 104 5.71 22.72 6.01
C GLY A 104 7.19 22.37 5.82
N ARG A 105 7.71 21.32 6.48
CA ARG A 105 9.07 20.84 6.20
C ARG A 105 9.20 20.37 4.74
N PRO A 106 10.32 20.67 4.06
CA PRO A 106 10.48 20.32 2.65
C PRO A 106 10.76 18.82 2.48
N TRP A 107 10.36 18.28 1.33
CA TRP A 107 10.77 16.94 0.89
C TRP A 107 11.05 16.93 -0.62
N LYS A 108 11.82 15.93 -1.04
CA LYS A 108 12.21 15.76 -2.44
C LYS A 108 12.32 14.29 -2.79
N GLN A 109 11.74 13.91 -3.92
CA GLN A 109 11.90 12.57 -4.49
C GLN A 109 12.49 12.68 -5.89
N LYS A 110 13.54 11.91 -6.16
CA LYS A 110 14.05 11.70 -7.52
C LYS A 110 13.37 10.47 -8.11
N SER A 111 12.81 10.62 -9.30
CA SER A 111 12.31 9.50 -10.10
C SER A 111 13.12 9.43 -11.39
N ASN A 112 13.24 8.25 -12.00
CA ASN A 112 13.95 8.13 -13.27
C ASN A 112 13.34 9.10 -14.28
N GLY A 113 14.14 10.07 -14.73
CA GLY A 113 13.70 11.11 -15.67
C GLY A 113 13.08 12.36 -15.07
N GLY A 114 12.98 12.51 -13.73
CA GLY A 114 12.38 13.71 -13.13
C GLY A 114 12.61 13.92 -11.64
N THR A 115 12.09 15.04 -11.14
CA THR A 115 12.17 15.44 -9.73
C THR A 115 10.81 15.92 -9.24
N ILE A 116 10.46 15.48 -8.05
CA ILE A 116 9.28 15.94 -7.33
C ILE A 116 9.77 16.68 -6.08
N ASN A 117 9.37 17.94 -5.93
CA ASN A 117 9.59 18.70 -4.71
C ASN A 117 8.25 18.96 -4.04
N GLY A 118 8.28 19.07 -2.73
CA GLY A 118 7.08 19.37 -1.97
C GLY A 118 7.36 19.82 -0.55
N GLU A 119 6.27 19.97 0.18
CA GLU A 119 6.26 20.23 1.62
C GLU A 119 5.40 19.18 2.32
N LEU A 120 5.68 18.90 3.59
CA LEU A 120 4.89 17.96 4.38
C LEU A 120 3.60 18.63 4.86
N GLY A 121 2.54 17.84 4.97
CA GLY A 121 1.27 18.22 5.60
C GLY A 121 0.77 17.10 6.49
N ASN A 122 -0.10 17.41 7.45
CA ASN A 122 -0.78 16.43 8.28
C ASN A 122 -2.29 16.52 8.06
N ASP A 123 -2.91 15.37 7.79
CA ASP A 123 -4.36 15.27 7.68
C ASP A 123 -4.83 13.82 7.90
N VAL A 124 -6.14 13.59 7.87
CA VAL A 124 -6.73 12.25 7.92
C VAL A 124 -6.74 11.66 6.52
N ALA A 125 -6.02 10.56 6.32
CA ALA A 125 -6.16 9.73 5.13
C ALA A 125 -7.21 8.65 5.40
N THR A 126 -8.08 8.37 4.44
CA THR A 126 -9.06 7.28 4.50
C THR A 126 -8.72 6.25 3.43
N ILE A 127 -8.45 5.02 3.86
CA ILE A 127 -8.27 3.85 3.02
C ILE A 127 -9.54 3.01 3.14
N ARG A 128 -10.20 2.72 2.02
CA ARG A 128 -11.45 1.96 2.00
C ARG A 128 -11.20 0.55 1.49
N GLY A 129 -11.71 -0.44 2.23
CA GLY A 129 -11.65 -1.85 1.85
C GLY A 129 -12.95 -2.33 1.21
N SER A 130 -12.97 -3.60 0.84
CA SER A 130 -14.11 -4.21 0.12
C SER A 130 -15.38 -4.37 0.96
N ALA A 131 -15.29 -4.41 2.29
CA ALA A 131 -16.38 -4.79 3.20
C ALA A 131 -16.87 -3.65 4.11
N SER A 132 -17.15 -2.46 3.57
CA SER A 132 -17.48 -1.21 4.31
C SER A 132 -16.43 -0.76 5.35
N GLN A 133 -15.37 -1.54 5.54
CA GLN A 133 -14.22 -1.26 6.40
C GLN A 133 -13.43 -0.06 5.87
N GLN A 134 -12.94 0.77 6.80
CA GLN A 134 -12.10 1.92 6.47
C GLN A 134 -11.02 2.10 7.52
N LEU A 135 -9.79 2.35 7.10
CA LEU A 135 -8.74 2.87 7.98
C LEU A 135 -8.70 4.39 7.84
N LYS A 136 -8.65 5.09 8.97
CA LYS A 136 -8.60 6.56 9.02
C LYS A 136 -7.41 7.07 9.85
N PRO A 137 -6.16 6.74 9.50
CA PRO A 137 -5.00 7.30 10.19
C PRO A 137 -4.98 8.83 10.01
N ARG A 138 -4.61 9.52 11.08
CA ARG A 138 -4.04 10.86 10.95
C ARG A 138 -2.57 10.68 10.58
N CYS A 139 -2.19 11.15 9.39
CA CYS A 139 -0.85 10.93 8.86
C CYS A 139 -0.21 12.20 8.30
N THR A 140 1.11 12.27 8.45
CA THR A 140 2.00 13.13 7.67
C THR A 140 2.14 12.55 6.26
N PHE A 141 1.91 13.39 5.26
CA PHE A 141 2.00 13.04 3.85
C PHE A 141 2.68 14.18 3.07
N GLY A 142 3.19 13.87 1.89
CA GLY A 142 3.81 14.83 1.00
C GLY A 142 2.78 15.59 0.17
N MET A 143 2.81 16.91 0.23
CA MET A 143 2.12 17.80 -0.70
C MET A 143 3.11 18.28 -1.77
N ALA A 144 3.02 17.73 -2.98
CA ALA A 144 3.94 18.13 -4.05
C ALA A 144 3.63 19.57 -4.51
N THR A 145 4.68 20.37 -4.62
CA THR A 145 4.63 21.78 -5.07
C THR A 145 5.16 21.94 -6.50
N SER A 146 6.01 21.03 -6.96
CA SER A 146 6.49 20.98 -8.34
C SER A 146 6.80 19.55 -8.75
N ILE A 147 6.37 19.18 -9.96
CA ILE A 147 6.72 17.94 -10.64
C ILE A 147 7.44 18.34 -11.92
N SER A 148 8.70 17.92 -12.10
CA SER A 148 9.50 18.26 -13.27
C SER A 148 10.16 17.03 -13.89
N GLY A 149 10.45 17.12 -15.19
CA GLY A 149 10.97 16.00 -15.98
C GLY A 149 9.88 15.12 -16.58
N ASP A 150 10.28 14.02 -17.21
CA ASP A 150 9.37 13.09 -17.92
C ASP A 150 8.82 12.03 -16.97
N ILE A 151 8.10 12.47 -15.93
CA ILE A 151 7.47 11.58 -14.96
C ILE A 151 6.14 11.08 -15.54
N LYS A 152 6.19 9.91 -16.17
CA LYS A 152 5.01 9.20 -16.68
C LYS A 152 4.37 8.39 -15.55
N MET A 153 3.29 8.91 -14.98
CA MET A 153 2.39 8.11 -14.17
C MET A 153 0.95 8.52 -14.42
N THR A 154 0.07 7.55 -14.56
CA THR A 154 -1.36 7.74 -14.91
C THR A 154 -2.27 7.93 -13.70
N VAL A 155 -1.70 7.92 -12.50
CA VAL A 155 -2.37 8.12 -11.20
C VAL A 155 -2.15 9.55 -10.69
N ASP A 156 -2.81 9.96 -9.62
CA ASP A 156 -2.66 11.30 -9.02
C ASP A 156 -1.36 11.41 -8.20
N GLY A 157 -1.04 10.38 -7.42
CA GLY A 157 0.13 10.34 -6.52
C GLY A 157 0.60 8.93 -6.20
N VAL A 158 1.35 8.77 -5.10
CA VAL A 158 1.95 7.49 -4.70
C VAL A 158 1.65 7.20 -3.25
N LEU A 159 1.35 5.93 -2.95
CA LEU A 159 1.33 5.37 -1.61
C LEU A 159 2.52 4.41 -1.44
N GLY A 160 3.56 4.91 -0.77
CA GLY A 160 4.73 4.12 -0.42
C GLY A 160 4.50 3.22 0.79
N LEU A 161 4.82 1.92 0.66
CA LEU A 161 4.71 0.91 1.71
C LEU A 161 6.06 0.41 2.22
N ALA A 162 7.17 0.99 1.76
CA ALA A 162 8.49 0.67 2.28
C ALA A 162 8.61 1.05 3.76
N PRO A 163 9.28 0.25 4.60
CA PRO A 163 9.38 0.49 6.03
C PRO A 163 10.45 1.50 6.43
N SER A 164 11.35 1.86 5.53
CA SER A 164 12.45 2.80 5.78
C SER A 164 12.29 4.06 4.94
N ASN A 165 12.75 5.19 5.48
CA ASN A 165 12.79 6.43 4.72
C ASN A 165 13.85 6.39 3.61
N ASP A 166 13.68 7.27 2.62
CA ASP A 166 14.74 7.57 1.66
C ASP A 166 15.69 8.58 2.32
N SER A 167 16.92 8.15 2.60
CA SER A 167 17.95 8.95 3.25
C SER A 167 18.40 10.17 2.43
N SER A 168 18.03 10.24 1.15
CA SER A 168 18.31 11.39 0.29
C SER A 168 17.33 12.56 0.49
N ASN A 169 16.27 12.39 1.28
CA ASN A 169 15.36 13.48 1.61
C ASN A 169 16.02 14.50 2.55
N PRO A 170 15.74 15.80 2.36
CA PRO A 170 16.28 16.86 3.22
C PRO A 170 15.70 16.84 4.64
N THR A 171 14.66 16.03 4.90
CA THR A 171 13.99 15.93 6.19
C THR A 171 13.63 14.47 6.46
N PRO A 172 13.74 13.97 7.71
CA PRO A 172 13.21 12.67 8.07
C PRO A 172 11.69 12.60 7.84
N ILE A 173 11.29 11.70 6.94
CA ILE A 173 9.89 11.42 6.64
C ILE A 173 9.50 10.14 7.35
N LYS A 174 8.36 10.17 8.06
CA LYS A 174 7.83 9.00 8.74
C LYS A 174 7.13 8.08 7.72
N PRO A 175 7.54 6.80 7.58
CA PRO A 175 6.90 5.87 6.67
C PRO A 175 5.41 5.72 6.92
N PHE A 176 4.60 5.64 5.87
CA PHE A 176 3.14 5.54 5.97
C PHE A 176 2.71 4.31 6.79
N ILE A 177 3.37 3.17 6.59
CA ILE A 177 3.11 1.94 7.36
C ILE A 177 3.36 2.16 8.86
N SER A 178 4.44 2.84 9.24
CA SER A 178 4.71 3.16 10.65
C SER A 178 3.59 4.01 11.25
N GLN A 179 3.06 4.96 10.49
CA GLN A 179 1.94 5.81 10.92
C GLN A 179 0.65 5.00 11.14
N LEU A 180 0.38 4.00 10.31
CA LEU A 180 -0.74 3.08 10.53
C LEU A 180 -0.56 2.27 11.82
N ILE A 181 0.62 1.68 12.00
CA ILE A 181 0.93 0.81 13.15
C ILE A 181 0.84 1.57 14.47
N GLU A 182 1.32 2.81 14.49
CA GLU A 182 1.32 3.64 15.71
C GLU A 182 -0.05 4.25 16.03
N THR A 183 -1.00 4.20 15.09
CA THR A 183 -2.37 4.64 15.36
C THR A 183 -3.09 3.58 16.20
N LYS A 184 -3.31 3.88 17.48
CA LYS A 184 -3.95 2.96 18.43
C LYS A 184 -5.30 2.44 17.92
N GLY A 185 -5.49 1.12 18.00
CA GLY A 185 -6.74 0.45 17.62
C GLY A 185 -7.04 0.44 16.12
N LEU A 186 -6.09 0.85 15.27
CA LEU A 186 -6.31 0.89 13.83
C LEU A 186 -6.07 -0.45 13.14
N LEU A 187 -5.12 -1.25 13.64
CA LEU A 187 -4.73 -2.55 13.07
C LEU A 187 -4.70 -3.63 14.15
N ASN A 188 -5.16 -4.84 13.81
CA ASN A 188 -5.03 -6.04 14.67
C ASN A 188 -3.58 -6.53 14.81
N SER A 189 -2.74 -6.24 13.81
CA SER A 189 -1.33 -6.63 13.81
C SER A 189 -0.48 -5.64 13.02
N PRO A 190 0.79 -5.43 13.37
CA PRO A 190 1.68 -4.50 12.69
C PRO A 190 2.21 -5.10 11.38
N MET A 191 1.33 -5.38 10.43
CA MET A 191 1.69 -6.02 9.16
C MET A 191 0.78 -5.62 8.02
N PHE A 192 1.27 -5.81 6.80
CA PHE A 192 0.45 -5.81 5.61
C PHE A 192 0.85 -6.96 4.68
N THR A 193 -0.09 -7.41 3.86
CA THR A 193 0.15 -8.43 2.83
C THR A 193 -0.33 -7.92 1.48
N ILE A 194 0.42 -8.19 0.43
CA ILE A 194 0.04 -7.86 -0.95
C ILE A 194 -0.20 -9.17 -1.70
N PHE A 195 -1.39 -9.29 -2.28
CA PHE A 195 -1.75 -10.33 -3.22
C PHE A 195 -1.89 -9.69 -4.60
N LEU A 196 -1.21 -10.23 -5.61
CA LEU A 196 -1.37 -9.81 -7.00
C LEU A 196 -1.94 -10.99 -7.79
N SER A 197 -3.03 -10.73 -8.52
CA SER A 197 -3.64 -11.71 -9.42
C SER A 197 -2.96 -11.62 -10.79
N GLN A 198 -3.12 -12.67 -11.61
CA GLN A 198 -2.72 -12.61 -13.02
C GLN A 198 -3.74 -11.87 -13.90
N GLN A 199 -4.87 -11.45 -13.32
CA GLN A 199 -5.92 -10.74 -14.05
C GLN A 199 -5.62 -9.24 -14.07
N SER A 200 -5.72 -8.62 -15.25
CA SER A 200 -5.73 -7.17 -15.37
C SER A 200 -7.14 -6.61 -15.11
N GLY A 201 -7.21 -5.31 -14.86
CA GLY A 201 -8.45 -4.57 -14.60
C GLY A 201 -8.70 -4.33 -13.12
N SER A 202 -9.97 -4.37 -12.72
CA SER A 202 -10.42 -3.95 -11.38
C SER A 202 -10.24 -5.01 -10.27
N ASN A 203 -9.75 -6.20 -10.60
CA ASN A 203 -9.50 -7.31 -9.67
C ASN A 203 -8.05 -7.80 -9.75
N ALA A 204 -7.12 -6.84 -9.82
CA ALA A 204 -5.71 -7.10 -10.07
C ALA A 204 -4.96 -7.61 -8.83
N GLY A 205 -5.60 -7.57 -7.67
CA GLY A 205 -4.97 -7.94 -6.41
C GLY A 205 -5.62 -7.26 -5.23
N SER A 206 -4.95 -7.33 -4.08
CA SER A 206 -5.31 -6.59 -2.88
C SER A 206 -4.12 -6.29 -1.99
N VAL A 207 -4.22 -5.20 -1.23
CA VAL A 207 -3.38 -4.94 -0.05
C VAL A 207 -4.24 -5.17 1.18
N THR A 208 -3.83 -6.07 2.06
CA THR A 208 -4.49 -6.31 3.33
C THR A 208 -3.65 -5.74 4.46
N TYR A 209 -4.22 -4.84 5.26
CA TYR A 209 -3.57 -4.29 6.46
C TYR A 209 -4.14 -4.95 7.72
N GLY A 210 -3.29 -5.20 8.71
CA GLY A 210 -3.72 -5.66 10.02
C GLY A 210 -3.96 -7.16 10.14
N SER A 211 -3.90 -7.93 9.06
CA SER A 211 -3.96 -9.39 9.10
C SER A 211 -3.28 -10.04 7.89
N ARG A 212 -3.16 -11.37 7.96
CA ARG A 212 -2.98 -12.21 6.78
C ARG A 212 -4.31 -12.25 6.01
N ASN A 213 -4.27 -12.13 4.68
CA ASN A 213 -5.49 -12.14 3.88
C ASN A 213 -6.17 -13.53 3.94
N ALA A 214 -7.38 -13.60 4.53
CA ALA A 214 -8.19 -14.81 4.63
C ALA A 214 -8.85 -15.23 3.29
N ILE A 215 -8.97 -14.32 2.31
CA ILE A 215 -9.59 -14.61 1.01
C ILE A 215 -8.70 -15.59 0.22
N THR A 216 -7.38 -15.43 0.29
CA THR A 216 -6.42 -16.39 -0.28
C THR A 216 -6.40 -17.72 0.47
N ALA A 217 -6.75 -17.73 1.77
CA ALA A 217 -6.79 -18.96 2.57
C ALA A 217 -7.96 -19.88 2.16
N ARG A 218 -9.12 -19.31 1.80
CA ARG A 218 -10.31 -20.08 1.42
C ARG A 218 -10.31 -20.58 -0.03
N GLN A 219 -9.57 -19.95 -0.94
CA GLN A 219 -9.55 -20.32 -2.36
C GLN A 219 -8.71 -21.58 -2.71
N ARG A 220 -8.20 -22.35 -1.73
CA ARG A 220 -7.43 -23.59 -1.99
C ARG A 220 -8.07 -24.91 -1.54
N HIS A 221 -9.39 -24.97 -1.35
CA HIS A 221 -10.08 -26.26 -1.34
C HIS A 221 -10.39 -26.70 -2.77
N ARG A 222 -9.43 -27.44 -3.37
CA ARG A 222 -9.44 -28.25 -4.61
C ARG A 222 -8.23 -27.91 -5.51
N LEU A 223 -7.05 -28.31 -5.05
CA LEU A 223 -5.97 -28.70 -5.96
C LEU A 223 -5.71 -30.18 -5.68
N CYS A 224 -6.08 -31.03 -6.65
CA CYS A 224 -5.86 -32.47 -6.57
C CYS A 224 -4.36 -32.76 -6.48
N TYR A 225 -3.94 -33.51 -5.46
CA TYR A 225 -2.62 -34.13 -5.43
C TYR A 225 -2.63 -35.37 -6.33
N PRO A 226 -1.57 -35.64 -7.12
CA PRO A 226 -1.37 -36.99 -7.63
C PRO A 226 -1.07 -37.90 -6.44
N SER A 227 -1.83 -38.97 -6.30
CA SER A 227 -1.61 -40.02 -5.31
C SER A 227 -0.20 -40.58 -5.46
N GLN A 228 0.67 -40.36 -4.48
CA GLN A 228 1.85 -41.20 -4.34
C GLN A 228 1.41 -42.54 -3.76
N THR A 229 1.40 -43.57 -4.59
CA THR A 229 1.37 -44.96 -4.14
C THR A 229 2.61 -45.25 -3.29
N PRO A 230 2.48 -45.98 -2.17
CA PRO A 230 3.62 -46.30 -1.34
C PRO A 230 4.40 -47.46 -1.95
N THR A 231 5.63 -47.22 -2.40
CA THR A 231 6.61 -48.30 -2.57
C THR A 231 7.48 -48.36 -1.33
N ASN A 232 7.14 -49.30 -0.45
CA ASN A 232 8.12 -49.97 0.39
C ASN A 232 9.24 -50.52 -0.51
N LEU A 233 10.49 -50.45 -0.05
CA LEU A 233 11.36 -51.62 0.10
C LEU A 233 12.73 -51.21 0.71
N ARG A 234 13.15 -52.11 1.61
CA ARG A 234 14.48 -52.34 2.21
C ARG A 234 15.70 -51.78 1.49
#